data_AF-A0A143C858-F1
#
_entry.id   AF-A0A143C858-F1
#
_cell.length_a   1.000
_cell.length_b   1.000
_cell.length_c   1.000
_cell.angle_alpha   90.00
_cell.angle_beta   90.00
_cell.angle_gamma   90.00
#
_symmetry.space_group_name_H-M   'P 1'
#
loop_
_entity.id
_entity.type
_entity.pdbx_description
1 polymer ?
#
loop_
_entity_poly.entity_id
_entity_poly.type
_entity_poly.pdbx_seq_one_letter_code
_entity_poly.pdbx_strand_id
1 'polypeptide(L)'
;MSMRNRAVAMATAMMLGAGGMGIALAPAANAAPAYFGIDGKGAVTNDWEDEENLGVDAYSRGNAVALWETVLWADGAEWEDDEGEWQPFRKSRIDGSFGPETESATQWWQSRHNLPETDGTVDSESWDFAQTRLQSLPGNIVQYKGLVRNVNFKRVGGKYQVKLKNVGPWKYAHYRTVG
;
A
#
# COMPACT_ATOMS: atom_id res chain seq x y z
N MET A 1 -15.64 -10.73 12.61
CA MET A 1 -14.47 -10.54 11.74
C MET A 1 -14.37 -11.70 10.76
N SER A 2 -14.75 -11.46 9.50
CA SER A 2 -14.60 -12.47 8.45
C SER A 2 -13.20 -12.32 7.86
N MET A 3 -12.24 -13.11 8.35
CA MET A 3 -10.97 -13.31 7.67
C MET A 3 -11.25 -14.06 6.37
N ARG A 4 -11.32 -13.33 5.25
CA ARG A 4 -11.35 -13.97 3.93
C ARG A 4 -9.92 -14.33 3.57
N ASN A 5 -9.55 -15.56 3.94
CA ASN A 5 -8.33 -16.24 3.53
C ASN A 5 -8.02 -15.94 2.06
N ARG A 6 -6.95 -15.18 1.80
CA ARG A 6 -6.32 -15.14 0.48
C ARG A 6 -5.71 -16.53 0.27
N ALA A 7 -6.49 -17.45 -0.28
CA ALA A 7 -6.06 -18.80 -0.58
C ALA A 7 -4.91 -18.71 -1.60
N VAL A 8 -3.68 -18.95 -1.13
CA VAL A 8 -2.55 -19.26 -1.99
C VAL A 8 -2.89 -20.58 -2.66
N ALA A 9 -3.35 -20.53 -3.91
CA ALA A 9 -3.59 -21.71 -4.72
C ALA A 9 -2.24 -22.36 -5.06
N MET A 10 -1.74 -23.23 -4.18
CA MET A 10 -0.73 -24.22 -4.52
C MET A 10 -1.39 -25.26 -5.43
N ALA A 11 -1.31 -25.04 -6.75
CA ALA A 11 -1.75 -26.02 -7.73
C ALA A 11 -0.73 -27.18 -7.78
N THR A 12 -0.93 -28.20 -6.94
CA THR A 12 -0.20 -29.47 -7.06
C THR A 12 -0.81 -30.27 -8.21
N ALA A 13 -0.25 -30.16 -9.41
CA ALA A 13 -0.65 -31.00 -10.53
C ALA A 13 -0.09 -32.42 -10.36
N MET A 14 -0.88 -33.33 -9.79
CA MET A 14 -0.60 -34.77 -9.85
C MET A 14 -1.15 -35.33 -11.18
N MET A 15 -0.27 -35.57 -12.16
CA MET A 15 -0.59 -36.44 -13.30
C MET A 15 -0.22 -37.88 -12.98
N LEU A 16 -1.21 -38.76 -12.88
CA LEU A 16 -1.04 -40.21 -13.03
C LEU A 16 -1.75 -40.64 -14.30
N GLY A 17 -0.98 -40.84 -15.38
CA GLY A 17 -1.43 -41.47 -16.61
C GLY A 17 -0.56 -42.69 -16.91
N ALA A 18 -1.12 -43.89 -16.78
CA ALA A 18 -0.52 -45.11 -17.29
C ALA A 18 -1.00 -45.31 -18.74
N GLY A 19 -0.10 -45.21 -19.72
CA GLY A 19 -0.38 -45.51 -21.12
C GLY A 19 0.52 -44.73 -22.08
N GLY A 20 1.45 -45.42 -22.73
CA GLY A 20 2.50 -44.81 -23.56
C GLY A 20 1.99 -44.00 -24.76
N MET A 21 2.45 -42.77 -24.84
CA MET A 21 2.85 -42.00 -26.04
C MET A 21 3.61 -40.78 -25.50
N GLY A 22 4.76 -40.44 -26.09
CA GLY A 22 5.68 -39.44 -25.54
C GLY A 22 5.01 -38.10 -25.23
N ILE A 23 4.79 -37.81 -23.95
CA ILE A 23 4.34 -36.51 -23.48
C ILE A 23 5.59 -35.63 -23.43
N ALA A 24 5.75 -34.76 -24.42
CA ALA A 24 6.64 -33.62 -24.26
C ALA A 24 6.11 -32.82 -23.07
N LEU A 25 6.76 -32.96 -21.91
CA LEU A 25 6.52 -32.08 -20.77
C LEU A 25 6.91 -30.68 -21.24
N ALA A 26 5.91 -29.89 -21.65
CA ALA A 26 6.11 -28.47 -21.82
C ALA A 26 6.71 -27.96 -20.50
N PRO A 27 7.78 -27.14 -20.52
CA PRO A 27 8.30 -26.56 -19.31
C PRO A 27 7.13 -25.88 -18.59
N ALA A 28 6.95 -26.22 -17.31
CA ALA A 28 5.94 -25.57 -16.49
C ALA A 28 6.12 -24.07 -16.67
N ALA A 29 5.11 -23.41 -17.22
CA ALA A 29 5.15 -21.97 -17.40
C ALA A 29 5.39 -21.38 -16.00
N ASN A 30 6.57 -20.79 -15.81
CA ASN A 30 6.95 -20.18 -14.55
C ASN A 30 6.07 -18.93 -14.43
N ALA A 31 4.86 -19.10 -13.89
CA ALA A 31 3.92 -18.02 -13.70
C ALA A 31 4.66 -16.93 -12.92
N ALA A 32 4.73 -15.72 -13.49
CA ALA A 32 5.31 -14.60 -12.80
C ALA A 32 4.66 -14.51 -11.41
N PRO A 33 5.43 -14.28 -10.33
CA PRO A 33 4.88 -14.21 -9.00
C PRO A 33 3.70 -13.23 -8.98
N ALA A 34 2.63 -13.61 -8.29
CA ALA A 34 1.44 -12.78 -8.17
C ALA A 34 1.84 -11.38 -7.65
N TYR A 35 1.19 -10.34 -8.20
CA TYR A 35 1.43 -8.99 -7.73
C TYR A 35 1.13 -8.88 -6.23
N PHE A 36 2.06 -8.31 -5.48
CA PHE A 36 1.95 -8.15 -4.04
C PHE A 36 2.25 -6.69 -3.65
N GLY A 37 1.20 -5.90 -3.55
CA GLY A 37 1.22 -4.46 -3.32
C GLY A 37 -0.19 -3.91 -3.30
N ILE A 38 -0.31 -2.60 -3.09
CA ILE A 38 -1.60 -1.90 -3.04
C ILE A 38 -2.31 -2.05 -4.39
N ASP A 39 -3.53 -2.58 -4.38
CA ASP A 39 -4.40 -2.68 -5.55
C ASP A 39 -5.83 -2.19 -5.27
N GLY A 40 -6.84 -2.87 -5.79
CA GLY A 40 -8.22 -2.40 -5.74
C GLY A 40 -8.98 -2.65 -7.04
N LYS A 41 -10.31 -2.77 -6.95
CA LYS A 41 -11.24 -3.04 -8.08
C LYS A 41 -12.48 -2.17 -8.01
N GLY A 42 -12.94 -1.70 -9.17
CA GLY A 42 -14.18 -0.92 -9.25
C GLY A 42 -13.99 0.52 -8.77
N ALA A 43 -14.83 0.96 -7.83
CA ALA A 43 -14.81 2.32 -7.31
C ALA A 43 -13.53 2.58 -6.51
N VAL A 44 -12.95 3.78 -6.65
CA VAL A 44 -11.68 4.08 -5.95
C VAL A 44 -11.86 4.31 -4.45
N THR A 45 -13.09 4.56 -3.99
CA THR A 45 -13.39 4.86 -2.59
C THR A 45 -13.43 3.62 -1.69
N ASN A 46 -13.26 2.43 -2.26
CA ASN A 46 -13.15 1.16 -1.54
C ASN A 46 -11.96 0.32 -2.04
N ASP A 47 -10.95 0.97 -2.64
CA ASP A 47 -9.82 0.26 -3.24
C ASP A 47 -8.82 -0.28 -2.20
N TRP A 48 -8.81 0.22 -0.95
CA TRP A 48 -7.79 -0.13 0.06
C TRP A 48 -8.34 -0.98 1.22
N GLU A 49 -9.56 -1.50 1.11
CA GLU A 49 -10.25 -2.25 2.18
C GLU A 49 -9.60 -3.60 2.54
N ASP A 50 -8.75 -4.16 1.65
CA ASP A 50 -8.09 -5.45 1.82
C ASP A 50 -6.55 -5.37 1.88
N GLU A 51 -6.04 -4.19 2.22
CA GLU A 51 -4.60 -3.96 2.33
C GLU A 51 -4.02 -4.49 3.66
N GLU A 52 -2.75 -4.89 3.61
CA GLU A 52 -2.01 -5.39 4.76
C GLU A 52 -1.66 -4.26 5.71
N ASN A 53 -1.41 -4.60 6.97
CA ASN A 53 -0.96 -3.62 7.95
C ASN A 53 0.44 -3.09 7.60
N LEU A 54 0.65 -1.79 7.76
CA LEU A 54 1.98 -1.17 7.68
C LEU A 54 2.39 -0.65 9.06
N GLY A 55 3.61 -0.93 9.48
CA GLY A 55 4.14 -0.50 10.76
C GLY A 55 5.60 -0.89 10.89
N VAL A 56 6.23 -0.50 12.00
CA VAL A 56 7.63 -0.86 12.30
C VAL A 56 7.88 -2.37 12.26
N ASP A 57 6.89 -3.16 12.68
CA ASP A 57 6.90 -4.62 12.69
C ASP A 57 6.14 -5.28 11.53
N ALA A 58 5.49 -4.49 10.66
CA ALA A 58 4.61 -4.98 9.59
C ALA A 58 4.93 -4.28 8.26
N TYR A 59 5.57 -5.00 7.32
CA TYR A 59 5.93 -4.45 6.00
C TYR A 59 6.56 -3.05 6.08
N SER A 60 7.51 -2.87 7.00
CA SER A 60 8.15 -1.60 7.32
C SER A 60 8.98 -0.97 6.19
N ARG A 61 9.03 -1.59 5.01
CA ARG A 61 9.77 -1.06 3.88
C ARG A 61 9.17 -1.48 2.54
N GLY A 62 8.82 -0.50 1.71
CA GLY A 62 8.29 -0.73 0.37
C GLY A 62 7.63 0.50 -0.22
N ASN A 63 7.29 0.43 -1.51
CA ASN A 63 6.53 1.50 -2.16
C ASN A 63 5.08 1.61 -1.62
N ALA A 64 4.56 0.57 -0.95
CA ALA A 64 3.31 0.66 -0.19
C ALA A 64 3.43 1.66 0.98
N VAL A 65 4.55 1.62 1.70
CA VAL A 65 4.87 2.62 2.73
C VAL A 65 4.98 4.01 2.12
N ALA A 66 5.62 4.15 0.94
CA ALA A 66 5.69 5.46 0.27
C ALA A 66 4.32 6.00 -0.14
N LEU A 67 3.36 5.13 -0.48
CA LEU A 67 1.97 5.52 -0.71
C LEU A 67 1.36 6.07 0.58
N TRP A 68 1.54 5.39 1.72
CA TRP A 68 1.07 5.88 3.01
C TRP A 68 1.74 7.20 3.44
N GLU A 69 3.05 7.32 3.33
CA GLU A 69 3.77 8.57 3.61
C GLU A 69 3.27 9.73 2.73
N THR A 70 2.79 9.43 1.52
CA THR A 70 2.15 10.43 0.65
C THR A 70 0.78 10.88 1.19
N VAL A 71 0.01 9.98 1.83
CA VAL A 71 -1.23 10.29 2.57
C VAL A 71 -0.92 11.20 3.76
N LEU A 72 0.06 10.82 4.59
CA LEU A 72 0.52 11.64 5.74
C LEU A 72 0.94 13.03 5.30
N TRP A 73 1.74 13.12 4.23
CA TRP A 73 2.11 14.40 3.64
C TRP A 73 0.91 15.16 3.06
N ALA A 74 -0.10 14.51 2.48
CA ALA A 74 -1.27 15.19 1.94
C ALA A 74 -2.14 15.84 3.04
N ASP A 75 -2.27 15.14 4.17
CA ASP A 75 -3.02 15.61 5.33
C ASP A 75 -2.24 16.58 6.21
N GLY A 76 -0.94 16.75 5.95
CA GLY A 76 -0.08 17.62 6.74
C GLY A 76 0.12 17.09 8.15
N ALA A 77 0.29 15.76 8.26
CA ALA A 77 0.62 15.13 9.52
C ALA A 77 1.91 15.72 10.12
N GLU A 78 2.01 15.62 11.44
CA GLU A 78 3.19 16.03 12.21
C GLU A 78 3.73 14.80 12.93
N TRP A 79 5.02 14.77 13.19
CA TRP A 79 5.69 13.73 13.97
C TRP A 79 6.46 14.40 15.11
N GLU A 80 6.57 13.72 16.23
CA GLU A 80 7.32 14.16 17.39
C GLU A 80 8.78 13.71 17.26
N ASP A 81 9.72 14.62 17.42
CA ASP A 81 11.15 14.31 17.40
C ASP A 81 11.68 13.86 18.77
N ASP A 82 12.96 13.51 18.83
CA ASP A 82 13.61 13.02 20.06
C ASP A 82 13.63 14.07 21.20
N GLU A 83 13.38 15.34 20.88
CA GLU A 83 13.30 16.45 21.84
C GLU A 83 11.85 16.72 22.30
N GLY A 84 10.87 15.99 21.76
CA GLY A 84 9.45 16.16 22.03
C GLY A 84 8.81 17.31 21.25
N GLU A 85 9.47 17.81 20.20
CA GLU A 85 8.93 18.88 19.36
C GLU A 85 8.17 18.30 18.17
N TRP A 86 6.99 18.88 17.89
CA TRP A 86 6.20 18.52 16.72
C TRP A 86 6.79 19.13 15.46
N GLN A 87 7.17 18.26 14.54
CA GLN A 87 7.75 18.61 13.25
C GLN A 87 6.78 18.26 12.12
N PRO A 88 6.65 19.10 11.09
CA PRO A 88 5.77 18.79 9.96
C PRO A 88 6.32 17.62 9.15
N PHE A 89 5.45 16.69 8.75
CA PHE A 89 5.79 15.61 7.84
C PHE A 89 5.96 16.16 6.42
N ARG A 90 7.20 16.13 5.92
CA ARG A 90 7.58 16.77 4.65
C ARG A 90 7.63 15.76 3.50
N LYS A 91 7.43 16.24 2.28
CA LYS A 91 7.56 15.44 1.05
C LYS A 91 8.91 14.70 0.93
N SER A 92 9.98 15.25 1.51
CA SER A 92 11.32 14.64 1.54
C SER A 92 11.40 13.34 2.36
N ARG A 93 10.34 13.01 3.13
CA ARG A 93 10.22 11.82 3.96
C ARG A 93 9.53 10.66 3.25
N ILE A 94 8.98 10.89 2.04
CA ILE A 94 8.34 9.85 1.24
C ILE A 94 9.42 8.96 0.63
N ASP A 95 9.94 8.00 1.39
CA ASP A 95 11.03 7.12 0.97
C ASP A 95 10.73 5.63 1.04
N GLY A 96 9.54 5.29 1.51
CA GLY A 96 9.08 3.92 1.63
C GLY A 96 9.71 3.18 2.80
N SER A 97 10.06 3.88 3.89
CA SER A 97 10.59 3.30 5.12
C SER A 97 9.75 3.72 6.31
N PHE A 98 9.14 2.74 6.96
CA PHE A 98 8.28 2.94 8.11
C PHE A 98 9.15 2.97 9.38
N GLY A 99 9.79 4.11 9.62
CA GLY A 99 10.57 4.37 10.83
C GLY A 99 9.74 5.05 11.94
N PRO A 100 10.39 5.38 13.08
CA PRO A 100 9.73 6.05 14.22
C PRO A 100 9.01 7.35 13.84
N GLU A 101 9.57 8.07 12.88
CA GLU A 101 9.00 9.31 12.36
C GLU A 101 7.68 9.09 11.59
N THR A 102 7.60 8.01 10.82
CA THR A 102 6.39 7.64 10.07
C THR A 102 5.35 7.03 10.99
N GLU A 103 5.77 6.28 12.00
CA GLU A 103 4.91 5.77 13.07
C GLU A 103 4.29 6.92 13.87
N SER A 104 5.09 7.85 14.38
CA SER A 104 4.60 9.03 15.11
C SER A 104 3.64 9.88 14.25
N ALA A 105 3.97 10.10 12.97
CA ALA A 105 3.05 10.79 12.05
C ALA A 105 1.75 10.02 11.80
N THR A 106 1.80 8.69 11.81
CA THR A 106 0.61 7.84 11.68
C THR A 106 -0.25 7.94 12.93
N GLN A 107 0.34 7.91 14.14
CA GLN A 107 -0.38 8.13 15.41
C GLN A 107 -1.08 9.49 15.42
N TRP A 108 -0.36 10.56 15.03
CA TRP A 108 -0.94 11.89 14.92
C TRP A 108 -2.11 11.91 13.93
N TRP A 109 -1.95 11.26 12.77
CA TRP A 109 -2.98 11.21 11.74
C TRP A 109 -4.23 10.45 12.21
N GLN A 110 -4.06 9.31 12.86
CA GLN A 110 -5.14 8.51 13.44
C GLN A 110 -5.90 9.32 14.50
N SER A 111 -5.16 9.99 15.40
CA SER A 111 -5.74 10.87 16.42
C SER A 111 -6.51 12.03 15.80
N ARG A 112 -5.92 12.68 14.78
CA ARG A 112 -6.51 13.82 14.08
C ARG A 112 -7.86 13.48 13.43
N HIS A 113 -8.01 12.26 12.93
CA HIS A 113 -9.24 11.76 12.32
C HIS A 113 -10.17 11.03 13.30
N ASN A 114 -9.82 10.98 14.58
CA ASN A 114 -10.57 10.30 15.65
C ASN A 114 -10.80 8.81 15.36
N LEU A 115 -9.76 8.13 14.88
CA LEU A 115 -9.83 6.68 14.70
C LEU A 115 -9.82 5.95 16.06
N PRO A 116 -10.42 4.75 16.16
CA PRO A 116 -10.48 4.00 17.40
C PRO A 116 -9.10 3.65 17.96
N GLU A 117 -8.18 3.22 17.09
CA GLU A 117 -6.80 2.89 17.43
C GLU A 117 -5.87 4.01 16.94
N THR A 118 -4.90 4.36 17.79
CA THR A 118 -3.90 5.42 17.54
C THR A 118 -2.50 4.91 17.86
N ASP A 119 -2.23 3.67 17.48
CA ASP A 119 -1.00 2.93 17.81
C ASP A 119 0.16 3.22 16.85
N GLY A 120 -0.09 3.89 15.72
CA GLY A 120 0.91 4.20 14.71
C GLY A 120 1.11 3.11 13.67
N THR A 121 0.31 2.05 13.74
CA THR A 121 0.20 1.02 12.71
C THR A 121 -0.92 1.39 11.76
N VAL A 122 -0.65 1.37 10.46
CA VAL A 122 -1.67 1.48 9.43
C VAL A 122 -2.41 0.16 9.38
N ASP A 123 -3.61 0.13 9.90
CA ASP A 123 -4.51 -1.01 9.96
C ASP A 123 -5.70 -0.85 9.00
N SER A 124 -6.64 -1.79 9.06
CA SER A 124 -7.87 -1.75 8.25
C SER A 124 -8.64 -0.45 8.42
N GLU A 125 -8.76 0.06 9.66
CA GLU A 125 -9.47 1.28 10.00
C GLU A 125 -8.80 2.51 9.38
N SER A 126 -7.47 2.54 9.40
CA SER A 126 -6.66 3.58 8.75
C SER A 126 -6.86 3.59 7.24
N TRP A 127 -6.82 2.41 6.60
CA TRP A 127 -7.06 2.26 5.18
C TRP A 127 -8.49 2.62 4.78
N ASP A 128 -9.48 2.12 5.51
CA ASP A 128 -10.91 2.36 5.31
C ASP A 128 -11.24 3.83 5.41
N PHE A 129 -10.64 4.55 6.36
CA PHE A 129 -10.82 5.99 6.44
C PHE A 129 -10.14 6.69 5.26
N ALA A 130 -8.87 6.39 5.00
CA ALA A 130 -8.09 7.07 3.97
C ALA A 130 -8.71 6.91 2.57
N GLN A 131 -9.24 5.74 2.21
CA GLN A 131 -9.86 5.51 0.91
C GLN A 131 -11.10 6.38 0.65
N THR A 132 -11.84 6.80 1.69
CA THR A 132 -13.00 7.70 1.53
C THR A 132 -12.62 9.05 0.93
N ARG A 133 -11.33 9.41 1.02
CA ARG A 133 -10.75 10.65 0.50
C ARG A 133 -10.27 10.51 -0.95
N LEU A 134 -10.37 9.31 -1.55
CA LEU A 134 -9.97 9.06 -2.92
C LEU A 134 -11.04 9.53 -3.92
N GLN A 135 -10.59 10.18 -4.98
CA GLN A 135 -11.40 10.60 -6.11
C GLN A 135 -10.75 10.13 -7.41
N SER A 136 -11.54 9.49 -8.26
CA SER A 136 -11.13 9.15 -9.61
C SER A 136 -11.11 10.41 -10.48
N LEU A 137 -10.01 10.65 -11.18
CA LEU A 137 -9.83 11.72 -12.16
C LEU A 137 -9.67 11.11 -13.56
N PRO A 138 -9.82 11.90 -14.64
CA PRO A 138 -9.64 11.39 -16.00
C PRO A 138 -8.32 10.64 -16.21
N GLY A 139 -8.39 9.57 -17.01
CA GLY A 139 -7.25 8.69 -17.26
C GLY A 139 -7.07 7.66 -16.14
N ASN A 140 -5.83 7.46 -15.71
CA ASN A 140 -5.46 6.50 -14.67
C ASN A 140 -5.07 7.19 -13.35
N ILE A 141 -5.57 8.40 -13.12
CA ILE A 141 -5.20 9.22 -11.96
C ILE A 141 -6.23 9.01 -10.85
N VAL A 142 -5.73 8.69 -9.66
CA VAL A 142 -6.53 8.69 -8.44
C VAL A 142 -6.00 9.80 -7.55
N GLN A 143 -6.83 10.79 -7.26
CA GLN A 143 -6.48 11.87 -6.36
C GLN A 143 -6.87 11.50 -4.94
N TYR A 144 -5.93 11.62 -4.01
CA TYR A 144 -6.25 11.67 -2.60
C TYR A 144 -6.45 13.12 -2.19
N LYS A 145 -7.64 13.43 -1.67
CA LYS A 145 -7.96 14.75 -1.14
C LYS A 145 -7.39 14.86 0.25
N GLY A 146 -6.22 15.46 0.40
CA GLY A 146 -5.67 15.70 1.72
C GLY A 146 -6.33 16.88 2.44
N LEU A 147 -6.19 16.93 3.76
CA LEU A 147 -6.65 18.06 4.58
C LEU A 147 -5.92 19.36 4.23
N VAL A 148 -4.64 19.27 3.88
CA VAL A 148 -3.81 20.43 3.55
C VAL A 148 -3.54 20.55 2.05
N ARG A 149 -3.42 19.42 1.34
CA ARG A 149 -3.08 19.40 -0.09
C ARG A 149 -3.60 18.15 -0.79
N ASN A 150 -3.94 18.30 -2.07
CA ASN A 150 -4.29 17.17 -2.92
C ASN A 150 -3.03 16.53 -3.50
N VAL A 151 -2.98 15.20 -3.49
CA VAL A 151 -1.90 14.40 -4.08
C VAL A 151 -2.48 13.40 -5.06
N ASN A 152 -1.70 13.02 -6.05
CA ASN A 152 -2.14 12.10 -7.10
C ASN A 152 -1.36 10.79 -7.00
N PHE A 153 -2.09 9.69 -7.13
CA PHE A 153 -1.60 8.35 -7.42
C PHE A 153 -1.96 8.00 -8.87
N LYS A 154 -1.37 6.91 -9.36
CA LYS A 154 -1.87 6.24 -10.57
C LYS A 154 -2.40 4.86 -10.24
N ARG A 155 -3.46 4.46 -10.92
CA ARG A 155 -4.02 3.11 -10.85
C ARG A 155 -4.06 2.48 -12.23
N VAL A 156 -3.21 1.49 -12.47
CA VAL A 156 -3.04 0.84 -13.78
C VAL A 156 -3.36 -0.64 -13.65
N GLY A 157 -4.44 -1.09 -14.30
CA GLY A 157 -4.90 -2.47 -14.19
C GLY A 157 -5.21 -2.87 -12.75
N GLY A 158 -5.79 -1.95 -11.96
CA GLY A 158 -6.09 -2.13 -10.54
C GLY A 158 -4.93 -1.78 -9.59
N LYS A 159 -3.69 -1.77 -10.06
CA LYS A 159 -2.49 -1.63 -9.22
C LYS A 159 -2.12 -0.17 -8.99
N TYR A 160 -1.89 0.20 -7.73
CA TYR A 160 -1.50 1.55 -7.38
C TYR A 160 -0.02 1.82 -7.68
N GLN A 161 0.27 3.06 -8.06
CA GLN A 161 1.61 3.58 -8.25
C GLN A 161 1.78 4.91 -7.52
N VAL A 162 2.96 5.07 -6.93
CA VAL A 162 3.37 6.25 -6.15
C VAL A 162 4.67 6.83 -6.72
N LYS A 163 4.97 8.08 -6.34
CA LYS A 163 6.27 8.70 -6.57
C LYS A 163 7.04 8.79 -5.25
N LEU A 164 8.22 8.19 -5.20
CA LEU A 164 9.13 8.32 -4.06
C LEU A 164 9.89 9.66 -4.11
N LYS A 165 10.51 10.03 -2.99
CA LYS A 165 11.41 11.18 -2.90
C LYS A 165 12.48 11.08 -3.98
N ASN A 166 12.66 12.16 -4.73
CA ASN A 166 13.67 12.27 -5.78
C ASN A 166 13.57 11.22 -6.91
N VAL A 167 12.44 10.52 -7.06
CA VAL A 167 12.21 9.58 -8.17
C VAL A 167 11.26 10.21 -9.19
N GLY A 168 11.77 10.45 -10.40
CA GLY A 168 10.99 10.98 -11.53
C GLY A 168 9.83 10.08 -11.98
N PRO A 169 10.04 8.76 -12.18
CA PRO A 169 8.98 7.84 -12.64
C PRO A 169 8.06 7.34 -11.51
N TRP A 170 6.86 6.93 -11.91
CA TRP A 170 5.90 6.23 -11.07
C TRP A 170 6.39 4.80 -10.78
N LYS A 171 6.20 4.33 -9.55
CA LYS A 171 6.57 2.98 -9.10
C LYS A 171 5.37 2.27 -8.52
N TYR A 172 5.20 0.99 -8.82
CA TYR A 172 4.13 0.19 -8.21
C TYR A 172 4.29 0.10 -6.70
N ALA A 173 3.18 0.26 -5.97
CA ALA A 173 3.11 0.31 -4.51
C ALA A 173 3.27 -1.08 -3.87
N HIS A 174 4.42 -1.72 -4.07
CA HIS A 174 4.75 -3.03 -3.50
C HIS A 174 5.06 -2.97 -1.99
N TYR A 175 4.67 -4.00 -1.25
CA TYR A 175 4.87 -4.10 0.20
C TYR A 175 6.32 -4.33 0.66
N ARG A 176 7.15 -4.99 -0.15
CA ARG A 176 8.53 -5.37 0.23
C ARG A 176 9.60 -4.92 -0.76
N THR A 177 9.20 -4.19 -1.80
CA THR A 177 10.11 -3.74 -2.84
C THR A 177 10.11 -2.22 -2.85
N VAL A 178 11.30 -1.65 -2.64
CA VAL A 178 11.57 -0.24 -2.89
C VAL A 178 12.16 -0.15 -4.29
N GLY A 179 11.53 0.64 -5.16
CA GLY A 179 11.80 0.66 -6.60
C GLY A 179 12.61 1.84 -7.10
#